data_AF-A0A8X7Z7W0-F1
#
_entry.id   AF-A0A8X7Z7W0-F1
#
_cell.length_a   1.000
_cell.length_b   1.000
_cell.length_c   1.000
_cell.angle_alpha   90.00
_cell.angle_beta   90.00
_cell.angle_gamma   90.00
#
_symmetry.space_group_name_H-M   'P 1'
#
loop_
_entity.id
_entity.type
_entity.pdbx_description
1 polymer ?
#
loop_
_entity_poly.entity_id
_entity_poly.type
_entity_poly.pdbx_seq_one_letter_code
_entity_poly.pdbx_strand_id
1 'polypeptide(L)'
;MAEQRNMWNWEVAGFEPRPVEAEQPIVRRYSISTTRENSEFSKQALASKVHRLKDKIKLAKEDYLELRQEASDLQEYSNAKLDRVTRYLGVLAEKTRKLDQVALETEARISPLINEKKRLFNDLLTAKGSIKVFCRVRPLFEDESPSVVEFPDDCTIRVNTGSDTISNPKKDFEFDRVYGPHVGQAELFTDVQPYVQSALDGYNISIFAYGQTHSGKTHTMVSLSLSLYIYIPIFICIITYA
;
A
#
# COMPACT_ATOMS: atom_id res chain seq x y z
N MET A 1 -0.59 48.72 15.54
CA MET A 1 -0.92 47.38 15.04
C MET A 1 -2.35 47.11 15.47
N ALA A 2 -3.30 47.15 14.53
CA ALA A 2 -4.73 47.06 14.80
C ALA A 2 -5.18 45.60 14.78
N GLU A 3 -5.82 45.13 15.85
CA GLU A 3 -6.51 43.83 15.89
C GLU A 3 -7.91 43.99 15.31
N GLN A 4 -8.15 43.38 14.15
CA GLN A 4 -9.49 43.18 13.59
C GLN A 4 -10.11 41.93 14.24
N ARG A 5 -11.17 42.11 15.04
CA ARG A 5 -12.05 41.00 15.42
C ARG A 5 -13.16 40.90 14.38
N ASN A 6 -13.15 39.79 13.66
CA ASN A 6 -14.17 39.38 12.69
C ASN A 6 -15.57 39.37 13.32
N MET A 7 -16.42 40.33 12.94
CA MET A 7 -17.87 40.19 13.08
C MET A 7 -18.40 39.39 11.90
N TRP A 8 -19.10 38.31 12.21
CA TRP A 8 -19.78 37.48 11.23
C TRP A 8 -20.96 38.25 10.62
N ASN A 9 -20.92 38.50 9.30
CA ASN A 9 -21.90 39.29 8.55
C ASN A 9 -23.07 38.40 8.09
N TRP A 10 -24.32 38.68 8.53
CA TRP A 10 -25.51 37.83 8.33
C TRP A 10 -26.38 38.27 7.14
N GLU A 11 -25.80 38.84 6.09
CA GLU A 11 -26.56 39.32 4.94
C GLU A 11 -26.96 38.17 3.99
N VAL A 12 -28.21 37.71 4.13
CA VAL A 12 -28.86 36.83 3.16
C VAL A 12 -29.51 37.73 2.09
N ALA A 13 -29.06 37.60 0.83
CA ALA A 13 -29.61 38.38 -0.29
C ALA A 13 -31.07 37.95 -0.59
N GLY A 14 -32.01 38.89 -0.58
CA GLY A 14 -33.40 38.67 -1.00
C GLY A 14 -34.51 39.31 -0.15
N PHE A 15 -34.18 40.07 0.90
CA PHE A 15 -35.17 40.78 1.71
C PHE A 15 -35.00 42.30 1.59
N GLU A 16 -35.57 42.91 0.55
CA GLU A 16 -35.70 44.37 0.52
C GLU A 16 -36.88 44.82 1.40
N PRO A 17 -36.68 45.73 2.37
CA PRO A 17 -37.77 46.35 3.09
C PRO A 17 -38.53 47.31 2.17
N ARG A 18 -39.86 47.17 2.12
CA ARG A 18 -40.76 48.09 1.40
C ARG A 18 -40.61 49.53 1.92
N PRO A 19 -40.73 50.59 1.08
CA PRO A 19 -40.64 51.97 1.54
C PRO A 19 -41.86 52.30 2.40
N VAL A 20 -41.62 52.92 3.56
CA VAL A 20 -42.69 53.42 4.42
C VAL A 20 -42.99 54.86 3.98
N GLU A 21 -44.18 55.07 3.42
CA GLU A 21 -44.73 56.39 3.12
C GLU A 21 -44.89 57.21 4.41
N ALA A 22 -44.54 58.49 4.33
CA ALA A 22 -44.65 59.43 5.45
C ALA A 22 -46.11 59.85 5.66
N GLU A 23 -46.76 59.32 6.71
CA GLU A 23 -48.02 59.89 7.22
C GLU A 23 -47.76 60.94 8.31
N GLN A 24 -48.39 62.11 8.15
CA GLN A 24 -48.37 63.26 9.06
C GLN A 24 -49.05 62.93 10.41
N PRO A 25 -48.69 63.61 11.52
CA PRO A 25 -49.29 63.33 12.82
C PRO A 25 -50.72 63.88 12.90
N ILE A 26 -51.72 63.00 12.83
CA ILE A 26 -53.11 63.34 13.11
C ILE A 26 -53.29 63.48 14.63
N VAL A 27 -53.35 64.73 15.10
CA VAL A 27 -53.76 65.06 16.48
C VAL A 27 -55.25 64.74 16.64
N ARG A 28 -55.57 63.55 17.17
CA ARG A 28 -56.95 63.24 17.59
C ARG A 28 -57.21 63.84 18.97
N ARG A 29 -57.93 64.97 19.00
CA ARG A 29 -58.60 65.48 20.21
C ARG A 29 -59.62 64.44 20.69
N TYR A 30 -59.43 63.93 21.90
CA TYR A 30 -60.47 63.15 22.58
C TYR A 30 -61.44 64.10 23.28
N SER A 31 -62.68 64.12 22.82
CA SER A 31 -63.82 64.70 23.53
C SER A 31 -64.33 63.66 24.54
N ILE A 32 -64.21 63.94 25.83
CA ILE A 32 -64.74 63.07 26.89
C ILE A 32 -66.17 63.54 27.23
N SER A 33 -67.18 62.80 26.76
CA SER A 33 -68.54 62.90 27.29
C SER A 33 -68.65 62.08 28.57
N THR A 34 -68.98 62.76 29.67
CA THR A 34 -69.25 62.19 30.99
C THR A 34 -70.50 61.31 30.98
N THR A 35 -70.30 60.00 31.12
CA THR A 35 -71.27 59.07 31.73
C THR A 35 -70.58 58.42 32.93
N ARG A 36 -71.11 58.67 34.14
CA ARG A 36 -70.35 58.57 35.40
C ARG A 36 -70.62 57.28 36.21
N GLU A 37 -71.32 56.31 35.64
CA GLU A 37 -71.70 55.07 36.36
C GLU A 37 -71.18 53.76 35.73
N ASN A 38 -70.48 53.80 34.59
CA ASN A 38 -69.88 52.60 33.93
C ASN A 38 -68.33 52.52 34.04
N SER A 39 -67.73 53.49 34.74
CA SER A 39 -66.28 53.73 34.81
C SER A 39 -65.56 52.84 35.82
N GLU A 40 -66.17 52.54 36.97
CA GLU A 40 -65.57 51.69 38.01
C GLU A 40 -65.46 50.24 37.56
N PHE A 41 -66.50 49.70 36.90
CA PHE A 41 -66.49 48.33 36.39
C PHE A 41 -65.42 48.13 35.29
N SER A 42 -65.23 49.14 34.43
CA SER A 42 -64.21 49.12 33.37
C SER A 42 -62.77 49.24 33.91
N LYS A 43 -62.56 50.02 34.98
CA LYS A 43 -61.26 50.12 35.68
C LYS A 43 -60.91 48.82 36.41
N GLN A 44 -61.88 48.19 37.06
CA GLN A 44 -61.71 46.89 37.71
C GLN A 44 -61.34 45.80 36.68
N ALA A 45 -61.99 45.80 35.51
CA ALA A 45 -61.72 44.87 34.40
C ALA A 45 -60.36 45.11 33.72
N LEU A 46 -59.88 46.35 33.68
CA LEU A 46 -58.54 46.67 33.17
C LEU A 46 -57.46 46.24 34.17
N ALA A 47 -57.68 46.49 35.47
CA ALA A 47 -56.77 46.07 36.53
C ALA A 47 -56.57 44.54 36.57
N SER A 48 -57.66 43.77 36.40
CA SER A 48 -57.58 42.30 36.35
C SER A 48 -56.85 41.80 35.10
N LYS A 49 -57.02 42.45 33.94
CA LYS A 49 -56.23 42.13 32.73
C LYS A 49 -54.75 42.43 32.91
N VAL A 50 -54.39 43.56 33.53
CA VAL A 50 -53.00 43.91 33.84
C VAL A 50 -52.37 42.90 34.79
N HIS A 51 -53.10 42.47 35.81
CA HIS A 51 -52.63 41.43 36.74
C HIS A 51 -52.38 40.11 36.00
N ARG A 52 -53.33 39.68 35.17
CA ARG A 52 -53.20 38.46 34.37
C ARG A 52 -52.05 38.51 33.36
N LEU A 53 -51.79 39.67 32.77
CA LEU A 53 -50.63 39.89 31.90
C LEU A 53 -49.32 39.85 32.68
N LYS A 54 -49.29 40.42 33.89
CA LYS A 54 -48.14 40.36 34.79
C LYS A 54 -47.81 38.92 35.18
N ASP A 55 -48.83 38.11 35.48
CA ASP A 55 -48.65 36.69 35.81
C ASP A 55 -48.13 35.90 34.61
N LYS A 56 -48.67 36.15 33.40
CA LYS A 56 -48.16 35.55 32.16
C LYS A 56 -46.72 35.94 31.85
N ILE A 57 -46.35 37.21 32.07
CA ILE A 57 -44.97 37.69 31.89
C ILE A 57 -44.05 37.00 32.91
N LYS A 58 -44.53 36.80 34.14
CA LYS A 58 -43.76 36.09 35.17
C LYS A 58 -43.52 34.63 34.78
N LEU A 59 -44.56 33.91 34.39
CA LEU A 59 -44.47 32.54 33.88
C LEU A 59 -43.53 32.44 32.67
N ALA A 60 -43.72 33.27 31.65
CA ALA A 60 -42.86 33.26 30.47
C ALA A 60 -41.38 33.59 30.79
N LYS A 61 -41.13 34.38 31.84
CA LYS A 61 -39.78 34.67 32.32
C LYS A 61 -39.16 33.47 33.04
N GLU A 62 -39.94 32.73 33.81
CA GLU A 62 -39.53 31.49 34.47
C GLU A 62 -39.18 30.43 33.41
N ASP A 63 -40.08 30.20 32.44
CA ASP A 63 -39.87 29.27 31.31
C ASP A 63 -38.62 29.63 30.48
N TYR A 64 -38.42 30.93 30.20
CA TYR A 64 -37.22 31.38 29.47
C TYR A 64 -35.93 31.10 30.26
N LEU A 65 -35.97 31.20 31.59
CA LEU A 65 -34.82 30.92 32.43
C LEU A 65 -34.49 29.43 32.44
N GLU A 66 -35.51 28.58 32.54
CA GLU A 66 -35.36 27.12 32.46
C GLU A 66 -34.78 26.69 31.11
N LEU A 67 -35.37 27.16 30.00
CA LEU A 67 -34.89 26.81 28.66
C LEU A 67 -33.45 27.31 28.43
N ARG A 68 -33.09 28.47 28.97
CA ARG A 68 -31.71 28.99 28.91
C ARG A 68 -30.74 28.12 29.70
N GLN A 69 -31.17 27.60 30.85
CA GLN A 69 -30.36 26.70 31.66
C GLN A 69 -30.18 25.35 30.97
N GLU A 70 -31.24 24.77 30.42
CA GLU A 70 -31.17 23.54 29.61
C GLU A 70 -30.22 23.69 28.41
N ALA A 71 -30.28 24.83 27.71
CA ALA A 71 -29.37 25.11 26.60
C ALA A 71 -27.90 25.20 27.07
N SER A 72 -27.65 25.78 28.24
CA SER A 72 -26.32 25.85 28.84
C SER A 72 -25.78 24.46 29.20
N ASP A 73 -26.60 23.64 29.85
CA ASP A 73 -26.24 22.28 30.27
C ASP A 73 -25.96 21.38 29.05
N LEU A 74 -26.78 21.49 28.01
CA LEU A 74 -26.58 20.76 26.76
C LEU A 74 -25.30 21.18 26.05
N GLN A 75 -24.99 22.48 26.05
CA GLN A 75 -23.75 23.00 25.48
C GLN A 75 -22.54 22.45 26.24
N GLU A 76 -22.57 22.45 27.58
CA GLU A 76 -21.50 21.91 28.41
C GLU A 76 -21.30 20.40 28.19
N TYR A 77 -22.40 19.64 28.10
CA TYR A 77 -22.37 18.22 27.75
C TYR A 77 -21.75 17.97 26.37
N SER A 78 -22.11 18.78 25.36
CA SER A 78 -21.56 18.65 24.01
C SER A 78 -20.05 18.93 23.97
N ASN A 79 -19.59 19.96 24.69
CA ASN A 79 -18.18 20.31 24.80
C ASN A 79 -17.40 19.21 25.52
N ALA A 80 -17.90 18.69 26.64
CA ALA A 80 -17.27 17.59 27.36
C ALA A 80 -17.16 16.31 26.50
N LYS A 81 -18.14 16.06 25.63
CA LYS A 81 -18.08 14.94 24.68
C LYS A 81 -17.05 15.18 23.57
N LEU A 82 -16.99 16.39 23.02
CA LEU A 82 -15.98 16.79 22.04
C LEU A 82 -14.57 16.67 22.64
N ASP A 83 -14.34 17.12 23.87
CA ASP A 83 -13.04 17.00 24.54
C ASP A 83 -12.58 15.55 24.71
N ARG A 84 -13.50 14.61 24.95
CA ARG A 84 -13.18 13.18 25.00
C ARG A 84 -12.74 12.67 23.62
N VAL A 85 -13.49 13.03 22.57
CA VAL A 85 -13.17 12.62 21.20
C VAL A 85 -11.85 13.22 20.74
N THR A 86 -11.61 14.51 20.98
CA THR A 86 -10.36 15.21 20.64
C THR A 86 -9.15 14.56 21.34
N ARG A 87 -9.27 14.21 22.62
CA ARG A 87 -8.21 13.48 23.34
C ARG A 87 -7.96 12.10 22.75
N TYR A 88 -9.01 11.35 22.44
CA TYR A 88 -8.88 10.02 21.84
C TYR A 88 -8.20 10.08 20.46
N LEU A 89 -8.61 11.03 19.63
CA LEU A 89 -7.98 11.28 18.33
C LEU A 89 -6.50 11.67 18.48
N GLY A 90 -6.15 12.48 19.48
CA GLY A 90 -4.75 12.82 19.79
C GLY A 90 -3.91 11.59 20.14
N VAL A 91 -4.45 10.67 20.95
CA VAL A 91 -3.76 9.40 21.29
C VAL A 91 -3.57 8.52 20.05
N LEU A 92 -4.59 8.42 19.19
CA LEU A 92 -4.49 7.67 17.95
C LEU A 92 -3.46 8.27 17.00
N ALA A 93 -3.47 9.60 16.81
CA ALA A 93 -2.52 10.29 15.96
C ALA A 93 -1.07 10.09 16.43
N GLU A 94 -0.81 10.19 17.75
CA GLU A 94 0.53 9.95 18.28
C GLU A 94 0.97 8.49 18.14
N LYS A 95 0.04 7.54 18.29
CA LYS A 95 0.35 6.12 18.06
C LYS A 95 0.70 5.86 16.59
N THR A 96 -0.05 6.43 15.65
CA THR A 96 0.26 6.35 14.21
C THR A 96 1.64 6.94 13.92
N ARG A 97 1.92 8.15 14.41
CA ARG A 97 3.23 8.81 14.23
C ARG A 97 4.39 7.97 14.76
N LYS A 98 4.24 7.33 15.93
CA LYS A 98 5.27 6.44 16.49
C LYS A 98 5.48 5.20 15.63
N LEU A 99 4.41 4.60 15.09
CA LEU A 99 4.53 3.44 14.20
C LEU A 99 5.24 3.83 12.90
N ASP A 100 4.88 4.97 12.31
CA ASP A 100 5.51 5.47 11.08
C ASP A 100 7.00 5.78 11.31
N GLN A 101 7.34 6.38 12.45
CA GLN A 101 8.73 6.66 12.83
C GLN A 101 9.55 5.37 12.94
N VAL A 102 9.01 4.34 13.61
CA VAL A 102 9.69 3.05 13.75
C VAL A 102 9.83 2.37 12.39
N ALA A 103 8.80 2.40 11.54
CA ALA A 103 8.87 1.84 10.19
C ALA A 103 9.98 2.49 9.37
N LEU A 104 10.03 3.84 9.35
CA LEU A 104 11.04 4.60 8.63
C LEU A 104 12.46 4.33 9.15
N GLU A 105 12.64 4.30 10.47
CA GLU A 105 13.94 4.00 11.09
C GLU A 105 14.40 2.57 10.77
N THR A 106 13.48 1.60 10.79
CA THR A 106 13.81 0.21 10.45
C THR A 106 14.16 0.06 8.97
N GLU A 107 13.43 0.72 8.08
CA GLU A 107 13.71 0.72 6.64
C GLU A 107 15.07 1.37 6.35
N ALA A 108 15.35 2.53 6.95
CA ALA A 108 16.63 3.22 6.83
C ALA A 108 17.81 2.37 7.32
N ARG A 109 17.61 1.55 8.36
CA ARG A 109 18.63 0.62 8.87
C ARG A 109 18.80 -0.62 8.01
N ILE A 110 17.72 -1.16 7.44
CA ILE A 110 17.73 -2.41 6.66
C ILE A 110 18.22 -2.17 5.22
N SER A 111 17.88 -1.02 4.62
CA SER A 111 18.27 -0.66 3.26
C SER A 111 19.77 -0.82 2.96
N PRO A 112 20.71 -0.27 3.76
CA PRO A 112 22.14 -0.45 3.51
C PRO A 112 22.59 -1.90 3.67
N LEU A 113 22.02 -2.65 4.62
CA LEU A 113 22.34 -4.06 4.83
C LEU A 113 21.89 -4.92 3.66
N ILE A 114 20.73 -4.63 3.07
CA ILE A 114 20.26 -5.31 1.86
C ILE A 114 21.22 -5.02 0.70
N ASN A 115 21.63 -3.76 0.51
CA ASN A 115 22.55 -3.38 -0.56
C ASN A 115 23.93 -4.04 -0.38
N GLU A 116 24.45 -4.08 0.85
CA GLU A 116 25.71 -4.74 1.16
C GLU A 116 25.62 -6.26 0.95
N LYS A 117 24.52 -6.89 1.37
CA LYS A 117 24.25 -8.31 1.09
C LYS A 117 24.26 -8.59 -0.41
N LYS A 118 23.57 -7.77 -1.21
CA LYS A 118 23.53 -7.92 -2.68
C LYS A 118 24.92 -7.79 -3.30
N ARG A 119 25.71 -6.82 -2.83
CA ARG A 119 27.09 -6.63 -3.29
C ARG A 119 27.96 -7.84 -2.94
N LEU A 120 27.99 -8.26 -1.68
CA LEU A 120 28.78 -9.40 -1.21
C LEU A 120 28.39 -10.69 -1.91
N PHE A 121 27.10 -10.89 -2.17
CA PHE A 121 26.61 -12.04 -2.93
C PHE A 121 27.20 -12.06 -4.35
N ASN A 122 27.23 -10.91 -5.03
CA ASN A 122 27.83 -10.79 -6.36
C ASN A 122 29.34 -10.94 -6.38
N ASP A 123 30.02 -10.38 -5.39
CA ASP A 123 31.46 -10.53 -5.22
C ASP A 123 31.82 -12.02 -5.02
N LEU A 124 31.00 -12.76 -4.27
CA LEU A 124 31.15 -14.21 -4.07
C LEU A 124 30.94 -14.98 -5.39
N LEU A 125 29.90 -14.66 -6.16
CA LEU A 125 29.67 -15.28 -7.47
C LEU A 125 30.85 -15.04 -8.42
N THR A 126 31.35 -13.80 -8.45
CA THR A 126 32.52 -13.42 -9.27
C THR A 126 33.79 -14.14 -8.81
N ALA A 127 34.02 -14.24 -7.50
CA ALA A 127 35.18 -14.94 -6.93
C ALA A 127 35.16 -16.45 -7.20
N LYS A 128 33.98 -17.07 -7.32
CA LYS A 128 33.83 -18.47 -7.74
C LYS A 128 34.20 -18.70 -9.20
N GLY A 129 34.28 -17.65 -10.01
CA GLY A 129 34.58 -17.69 -11.44
C GLY A 129 33.50 -16.98 -12.25
N SER A 130 33.91 -16.04 -13.09
CA SER A 130 33.03 -15.24 -13.97
C SER A 130 32.38 -16.07 -15.09
N ILE A 131 32.92 -17.24 -15.39
CA ILE A 131 32.36 -18.15 -16.38
C ILE A 131 32.19 -19.50 -15.72
N LYS A 132 30.98 -20.04 -15.80
CA LYS A 132 30.65 -21.39 -15.35
C LYS A 132 30.17 -22.25 -16.49
N VAL A 133 30.76 -23.43 -16.60
CA VAL A 133 30.47 -24.37 -17.66
C VAL A 133 29.89 -25.64 -17.06
N PHE A 134 28.59 -25.85 -17.28
CA PHE A 134 27.90 -27.05 -16.85
C PHE A 134 27.67 -27.98 -18.04
N CYS A 135 28.06 -29.25 -17.91
CA CYS A 135 27.70 -30.27 -18.89
C CYS A 135 26.43 -30.98 -18.44
N ARG A 136 25.48 -31.22 -19.33
CA ARG A 136 24.32 -32.07 -19.07
C ARG A 136 24.19 -33.11 -20.17
N VAL A 137 24.08 -34.37 -19.76
CA VAL A 137 23.84 -35.48 -20.66
C VAL A 137 22.36 -35.85 -20.58
N ARG A 138 21.71 -36.00 -21.74
CA ARG A 138 20.29 -36.41 -21.78
C ARG A 138 20.18 -37.93 -21.57
N PRO A 139 19.10 -38.43 -20.97
CA PRO A 139 18.80 -39.85 -20.98
C PRO A 139 18.64 -40.38 -22.41
N LEU A 140 19.18 -41.57 -22.64
CA LEU A 140 19.05 -42.31 -23.89
C LEU A 140 17.61 -42.79 -24.07
N PHE A 141 17.14 -42.82 -25.32
CA PHE A 141 15.88 -43.49 -25.67
C PHE A 141 16.12 -44.95 -26.07
N GLU A 142 15.09 -45.78 -26.03
CA GLU A 142 15.17 -47.23 -26.32
C GLU A 142 15.72 -47.56 -27.72
N ASP A 143 15.62 -46.61 -28.66
CA ASP A 143 16.07 -46.76 -30.05
C ASP A 143 17.54 -46.33 -30.31
N GLU A 144 18.28 -45.88 -29.28
CA GLU A 144 19.66 -45.40 -29.42
C GLU A 144 20.72 -46.45 -29.02
N SER A 145 21.90 -46.38 -29.65
CA SER A 145 23.05 -47.23 -29.33
C SER A 145 23.54 -47.04 -27.87
N PRO A 146 24.24 -48.02 -27.29
CA PRO A 146 24.69 -47.95 -25.89
C PRO A 146 25.53 -46.70 -25.61
N SER A 147 25.37 -46.13 -24.40
CA SER A 147 26.06 -44.91 -23.98
C SER A 147 27.57 -45.02 -24.21
N VAL A 148 28.09 -44.13 -25.05
CA VAL A 148 29.52 -43.97 -25.33
C VAL A 148 30.21 -43.10 -24.24
N VAL A 149 29.44 -42.67 -23.25
CA VAL A 149 29.81 -41.70 -22.22
C VAL A 149 29.83 -42.37 -20.85
N GLU A 150 30.96 -42.22 -20.16
CA GLU A 150 31.20 -42.61 -18.77
C GLU A 150 31.28 -41.33 -17.90
N PHE A 151 30.86 -41.42 -16.63
CA PHE A 151 30.92 -40.34 -15.66
C PHE A 151 31.80 -40.76 -14.47
N PRO A 152 33.13 -40.51 -14.52
CA PRO A 152 34.03 -40.87 -13.42
C PRO A 152 33.76 -40.10 -12.14
N ASP A 153 33.33 -38.83 -12.26
CA ASP A 153 33.03 -37.92 -11.16
C ASP A 153 32.00 -36.86 -11.60
N ASP A 154 31.65 -35.94 -10.69
CA ASP A 154 30.66 -34.88 -10.91
C ASP A 154 31.19 -33.70 -11.76
N CYS A 155 32.46 -33.70 -12.17
CA CYS A 155 33.11 -32.62 -12.92
C CYS A 155 33.69 -33.09 -14.26
N THR A 156 33.80 -34.39 -14.48
CA THR A 156 34.54 -35.01 -15.57
C THR A 156 33.61 -35.92 -16.34
N ILE A 157 33.59 -35.75 -17.65
CA ILE A 157 32.89 -36.63 -18.58
C ILE A 157 33.93 -37.32 -19.48
N ARG A 158 33.80 -38.64 -19.59
CA ARG A 158 34.70 -39.48 -20.37
C ARG A 158 33.99 -40.02 -21.58
N VAL A 159 34.48 -39.67 -22.77
CA VAL A 159 33.88 -40.08 -24.05
C VAL A 159 34.78 -41.11 -24.74
N ASN A 160 34.20 -42.25 -25.12
CA ASN A 160 34.91 -43.32 -25.80
C ASN A 160 34.78 -43.20 -27.33
N THR A 161 35.75 -42.62 -28.01
CA THR A 161 35.74 -42.56 -29.48
C THR A 161 36.03 -43.95 -30.05
N GLY A 162 34.99 -44.74 -30.35
CA GLY A 162 35.04 -46.16 -30.73
C GLY A 162 35.73 -46.49 -32.06
N SER A 163 37.00 -46.11 -32.21
CA SER A 163 37.87 -46.59 -33.29
C SER A 163 38.69 -47.78 -32.77
N ASP A 164 38.50 -48.95 -33.38
CA ASP A 164 39.18 -50.21 -33.05
C ASP A 164 40.64 -50.24 -33.54
N THR A 165 41.43 -49.24 -33.11
CA THR A 165 42.89 -49.23 -33.29
C THR A 165 43.54 -49.04 -31.93
N ILE A 166 44.64 -49.79 -31.70
CA ILE A 166 45.32 -50.14 -30.44
C ILE A 166 45.82 -48.93 -29.59
N SER A 167 45.47 -47.70 -29.96
CA SER A 167 45.91 -46.46 -29.34
C SER A 167 44.83 -45.36 -29.40
N ASN A 168 43.58 -45.64 -28.99
CA ASN A 168 42.57 -44.58 -28.82
C ASN A 168 42.37 -44.25 -27.33
N PRO A 169 42.89 -43.11 -26.86
CA PRO A 169 42.68 -42.71 -25.47
C PRO A 169 41.23 -42.28 -25.28
N LYS A 170 40.56 -42.88 -24.29
CA LYS A 170 39.37 -42.30 -23.65
C LYS A 170 39.63 -40.81 -23.42
N LYS A 171 38.77 -39.93 -23.92
CA LYS A 171 38.97 -38.49 -23.78
C LYS A 171 38.15 -37.98 -22.60
N ASP A 172 38.87 -37.50 -21.60
CA ASP A 172 38.29 -36.89 -20.42
C ASP A 172 38.16 -35.38 -20.65
N PHE A 173 36.99 -34.85 -20.33
CA PHE A 173 36.69 -33.41 -20.40
C PHE A 173 36.23 -32.96 -19.02
N GLU A 174 36.88 -31.92 -18.50
CA GLU A 174 36.58 -31.33 -17.19
C GLU A 174 35.69 -30.09 -17.36
N PHE A 175 34.70 -29.98 -16.49
CA PHE A 175 33.67 -28.96 -16.41
C PHE A 175 33.45 -28.54 -14.95
N ASP A 176 32.76 -27.41 -14.71
CA ASP A 176 32.44 -26.99 -13.34
C ASP A 176 31.46 -27.96 -12.66
N ARG A 177 30.54 -28.56 -13.45
CA ARG A 177 29.69 -29.67 -13.02
C ARG A 177 29.16 -30.44 -14.23
N VAL A 178 29.00 -31.75 -14.07
CA VAL A 178 28.47 -32.69 -15.05
C VAL A 178 27.21 -33.33 -14.49
N TYR A 179 26.10 -33.14 -15.20
CA TYR A 179 24.79 -33.70 -14.88
C TYR A 179 24.55 -34.95 -15.72
N GLY A 180 24.46 -36.09 -15.05
CA GLY A 180 24.12 -37.37 -15.68
C GLY A 180 22.67 -37.42 -16.21
N PRO A 181 22.34 -38.47 -16.97
CA PRO A 181 21.03 -38.63 -17.62
C PRO A 181 19.85 -38.73 -16.63
N HIS A 182 20.11 -39.10 -15.38
CA HIS A 182 19.09 -39.24 -14.34
C HIS A 182 18.83 -37.94 -13.56
N VAL A 183 19.61 -36.88 -13.81
CA VAL A 183 19.48 -35.62 -13.07
C VAL A 183 18.34 -34.77 -13.62
N GLY A 184 17.42 -34.42 -12.73
CA GLY A 184 16.23 -33.61 -13.03
C GLY A 184 16.54 -32.12 -13.21
N GLN A 185 15.57 -31.40 -13.79
CA GLN A 185 15.67 -29.94 -13.98
C GLN A 185 15.81 -29.15 -12.68
N ALA A 186 15.18 -29.62 -11.60
CA ALA A 186 15.23 -28.92 -10.32
C ALA A 186 16.64 -28.86 -9.74
N GLU A 187 17.43 -29.92 -9.91
CA GLU A 187 18.80 -29.98 -9.39
C GLU A 187 19.72 -29.06 -10.20
N LEU A 188 19.60 -29.08 -11.53
CA LEU A 188 20.31 -28.12 -12.39
C LEU A 188 19.93 -26.67 -12.05
N PHE A 189 18.64 -26.40 -11.83
CA PHE A 189 18.18 -25.07 -11.48
C PHE A 189 18.71 -24.61 -10.13
N THR A 190 18.93 -25.51 -9.17
CA THR A 190 19.50 -25.16 -7.85
C THR A 190 20.87 -24.49 -7.98
N ASP A 191 21.69 -24.96 -8.91
CA ASP A 191 23.02 -24.39 -9.17
C ASP A 191 22.97 -23.10 -10.00
N VAL A 192 21.95 -22.94 -10.85
CA VAL A 192 21.77 -21.75 -11.70
C VAL A 192 21.01 -20.63 -10.97
N GLN A 193 20.21 -20.97 -9.95
CA GLN A 193 19.38 -20.05 -9.17
C GLN A 193 20.15 -18.82 -8.63
N PRO A 194 21.37 -18.95 -8.07
CA PRO A 194 22.13 -17.81 -7.59
C PRO A 194 22.42 -16.77 -8.67
N TYR A 195 22.67 -17.22 -9.90
CA TYR A 195 22.88 -16.36 -11.06
C TYR A 195 21.56 -15.66 -11.42
N VAL A 196 20.44 -16.37 -11.52
CA VAL A 196 19.13 -15.75 -11.80
C VAL A 196 18.77 -14.69 -10.75
N GLN A 197 19.04 -14.96 -9.46
CA GLN A 197 18.81 -13.98 -8.39
C GLN A 197 19.63 -12.70 -8.60
N SER A 198 20.88 -12.81 -9.04
CA SER A 198 21.69 -11.63 -9.31
C SER A 198 21.22 -10.84 -10.54
N ALA A 199 20.67 -11.50 -11.56
CA ALA A 199 20.02 -10.80 -12.67
C ALA A 199 18.84 -9.95 -12.19
N LEU A 200 18.05 -10.47 -11.24
CA LEU A 200 16.95 -9.72 -10.61
C LEU A 200 17.45 -8.56 -9.73
N ASP A 201 18.67 -8.66 -9.20
CA ASP A 201 19.34 -7.59 -8.45
C ASP A 201 19.97 -6.51 -9.35
N GLY A 202 19.86 -6.66 -10.69
CA GLY A 202 20.29 -5.66 -11.67
C GLY A 202 21.67 -5.90 -12.28
N TYR A 203 22.23 -7.09 -12.13
CA TYR A 203 23.50 -7.48 -12.75
C TYR A 203 23.28 -8.14 -14.11
N ASN A 204 24.27 -8.00 -15.00
CA ASN A 204 24.20 -8.56 -16.35
C ASN A 204 24.67 -10.01 -16.34
N ILE A 205 23.78 -10.92 -16.75
CA ILE A 205 24.06 -12.35 -16.77
C ILE A 205 23.60 -12.91 -18.09
N SER A 206 24.48 -13.68 -18.72
CA SER A 206 24.19 -14.37 -19.97
C SER A 206 24.22 -15.88 -19.75
N ILE A 207 23.12 -16.55 -20.06
CA ILE A 207 23.03 -18.00 -20.04
C ILE A 207 23.01 -18.49 -21.49
N PHE A 208 24.05 -19.23 -21.86
CA PHE A 208 24.16 -19.83 -23.19
C PHE A 208 23.93 -21.34 -23.12
N ALA A 209 23.18 -21.82 -24.09
CA ALA A 209 22.88 -23.22 -24.30
C ALA A 209 23.61 -23.69 -25.57
N TYR A 210 24.67 -24.50 -25.42
CA TYR A 210 25.42 -25.06 -26.53
C TYR A 210 25.23 -26.57 -26.63
N GLY A 211 25.28 -27.08 -27.87
CA GLY A 211 25.12 -28.50 -28.17
C GLY A 211 24.60 -28.70 -29.60
N GLN A 212 24.78 -29.88 -30.16
CA GLN A 212 24.26 -30.19 -31.50
C GLN A 212 22.73 -30.24 -31.54
N THR A 213 22.11 -30.22 -32.73
CA THR A 213 20.65 -30.36 -32.87
C THR A 213 20.17 -31.49 -31.99
N HIS A 214 19.16 -31.19 -31.17
CA HIS A 214 18.43 -31.98 -30.18
C HIS A 214 19.16 -32.68 -29.01
N SER A 215 20.27 -32.09 -28.59
CA SER A 215 20.92 -32.25 -27.27
C SER A 215 20.13 -31.84 -26.05
N GLY A 216 18.84 -31.53 -26.21
CA GLY A 216 18.02 -31.08 -25.10
C GLY A 216 18.25 -29.61 -24.72
N LYS A 217 18.87 -28.78 -25.58
CA LYS A 217 19.00 -27.33 -25.36
C LYS A 217 17.66 -26.66 -25.01
N THR A 218 16.65 -26.88 -25.84
CA THR A 218 15.29 -26.32 -25.65
C THR A 218 14.64 -26.86 -24.39
N HIS A 219 14.84 -28.15 -24.10
CA HIS A 219 14.33 -28.79 -22.88
C HIS A 219 14.95 -28.17 -21.62
N THR A 220 16.26 -27.89 -21.63
CA THR A 220 16.97 -27.27 -20.50
C THR A 220 16.57 -25.81 -20.30
N MET A 221 16.46 -25.02 -21.38
CA MET A 221 16.22 -23.56 -21.30
C MET A 221 14.76 -23.17 -21.11
N VAL A 222 13.82 -23.89 -21.74
CA VAL A 222 12.43 -23.40 -21.89
C VAL A 222 11.43 -24.25 -21.10
N SER A 223 11.78 -25.46 -20.66
CA SER A 223 10.91 -26.38 -19.89
C SER A 223 9.39 -26.18 -20.13
N LEU A 224 8.94 -26.41 -21.37
CA LEU A 224 7.53 -26.51 -21.69
C LEU A 224 7.03 -27.90 -21.30
N SER A 225 5.97 -27.95 -20.51
CA SER A 225 5.18 -29.14 -20.21
C SER A 225 4.36 -29.65 -21.42
N LEU A 226 4.84 -29.48 -22.66
CA LEU A 226 4.25 -29.99 -23.88
C LEU A 226 5.34 -30.27 -24.94
N SER A 227 5.52 -31.57 -25.17
CA SER A 227 6.02 -32.29 -26.34
C SER A 227 6.60 -31.48 -27.52
N LEU A 228 7.81 -31.89 -27.96
CA LEU A 228 8.11 -32.56 -29.25
C LEU A 228 9.50 -32.15 -29.83
N TYR A 229 10.23 -33.16 -30.34
CA TYR A 229 11.43 -33.14 -31.22
C TYR A 229 12.87 -33.38 -30.68
N ILE A 230 13.11 -34.67 -30.37
CA ILE A 230 14.22 -35.67 -30.50
C ILE A 230 15.57 -35.34 -31.17
N TYR A 231 16.70 -35.87 -30.61
CA TYR A 231 18.08 -36.26 -31.15
C TYR A 231 19.42 -35.64 -30.61
N ILE A 232 20.28 -36.44 -29.94
CA ILE A 232 21.77 -36.35 -29.72
C ILE A 232 22.37 -35.53 -28.54
N PRO A 233 23.21 -36.07 -27.63
CA PRO A 233 22.99 -36.02 -26.17
C PRO A 233 23.90 -35.11 -25.31
N ILE A 234 24.60 -34.12 -25.86
CA ILE A 234 25.54 -33.31 -25.07
C ILE A 234 25.13 -31.83 -25.05
N PHE A 235 24.83 -31.34 -23.85
CA PHE A 235 24.52 -29.94 -23.56
C PHE A 235 25.67 -29.33 -22.76
N ILE A 236 26.13 -28.15 -23.17
CA ILE A 236 27.06 -27.30 -22.42
C ILE A 236 26.32 -26.00 -22.10
N CYS A 237 26.00 -25.79 -20.83
CA CYS A 237 25.54 -24.51 -20.31
C CYS A 237 26.77 -23.65 -20.06
N ILE A 238 26.98 -22.60 -20.85
CA ILE A 238 28.00 -21.60 -20.53
C ILE A 238 27.26 -20.42 -19.91
N ILE A 239 27.43 -20.22 -18.61
CA ILE A 239 26.99 -18.99 -17.95
C ILE A 239 28.18 -18.04 -18.01
N THR A 240 28.03 -16.97 -18.78
CA THR A 240 29.02 -15.89 -18.85
C THR A 240 28.46 -14.70 -18.10
N TYR A 241 29.18 -14.26 -17.06
CA TYR A 241 28.99 -12.98 -16.40
C TYR A 241 29.75 -11.89 -17.17
N ALA A 242 29.16 -10.70 -17.30
CA ALA A 242 29.81 -9.51 -17.86
C ALA A 242 29.84 -8.39 -16.82
#